data_AF-A0AAD8XBF2-F1
#
_entry.id   AF-A0AAD8XBF2-F1
#
_cell.length_a   1.000
_cell.length_b   1.000
_cell.length_c   1.000
_cell.angle_alpha   90.00
_cell.angle_beta   90.00
_cell.angle_gamma   90.00
#
_symmetry.space_group_name_H-M   'P 1'
#
loop_
_entity.id
_entity.type
_entity.pdbx_description
1 polymer ?
#
loop_
_entity_poly.entity_id
_entity_poly.type
_entity_poly.pdbx_seq_one_letter_code
_entity_poly.pdbx_strand_id
1 'polypeptide(L)'
;MPAVNLARLPLGEQLTLVRQVLETNKTLLKVLSLATTLNLPNWYLAGGAVSQTIWNHVSSLPPTTGITDYDLVYHDDSDLSYEAEDAVIRRGRELFAGIPGEGVEIRNQARVHLWYEEKFGAPCPAHESTEAGIDTWITTSAMIGVRVEADGAWRVYAPRGLSEFFSMIVRPNSTVGVQEAYEKKARRWIGIWKDLKVMPWTENETPVRFDEVEEKKKKGEKVKALTRSV
;
A
#
# COMPACT_ATOMS: atom_id res chain seq x y z
N MET A 1 6.07 25.22 22.70
CA MET A 1 6.92 24.49 21.72
C MET A 1 6.08 24.24 20.49
N PRO A 2 6.59 24.42 19.26
CA PRO A 2 5.86 24.05 18.06
C PRO A 2 5.52 22.56 18.09
N ALA A 3 4.34 22.19 17.59
CA ALA A 3 3.96 20.79 17.48
C ALA A 3 4.97 20.03 16.61
N VAL A 4 5.41 18.87 17.06
CA VAL A 4 6.36 18.02 16.32
C VAL A 4 5.70 17.56 15.03
N ASN A 5 6.33 17.83 13.89
CA ASN A 5 5.85 17.34 12.60
C ASN A 5 6.31 15.89 12.39
N LEU A 6 5.41 14.93 12.65
CA LEU A 6 5.67 13.49 12.56
C LEU A 6 6.18 13.07 11.15
N ALA A 7 5.75 13.76 10.10
CA ALA A 7 6.18 13.49 8.73
C ALA A 7 7.62 13.91 8.42
N ARG A 8 8.26 14.67 9.31
CA ARG A 8 9.62 15.19 9.16
C ARG A 8 10.60 14.64 10.19
N LEU A 9 10.19 13.65 10.98
CA LEU A 9 11.11 12.92 11.84
C LEU A 9 12.18 12.20 10.99
N PRO A 10 13.39 11.97 11.53
CA PRO A 10 14.36 11.08 10.92
C PRO A 10 13.74 9.70 10.63
N LEU A 11 14.14 9.05 9.53
CA LEU A 11 13.50 7.81 9.08
C LEU A 11 13.48 6.71 10.16
N GLY A 12 14.57 6.56 10.95
CA GLY A 12 14.61 5.60 12.05
C GLY A 12 13.58 5.88 13.16
N GLU A 13 13.31 7.16 13.43
CA GLU A 13 12.27 7.59 14.36
C GLU A 13 10.88 7.39 13.77
N GLN A 14 10.70 7.61 12.46
CA GLN A 14 9.44 7.30 11.77
C GLN A 14 9.12 5.81 11.82
N LEU A 15 10.12 4.94 11.63
CA LEU A 15 9.93 3.48 11.75
C LEU A 15 9.52 3.08 13.17
N THR A 16 10.16 3.67 14.18
CA THR A 16 9.80 3.47 15.59
C THR A 16 8.36 3.91 15.85
N LEU A 17 7.99 5.10 15.35
CA LEU A 17 6.65 5.65 15.50
C LEU A 17 5.60 4.81 14.78
N VAL A 18 5.85 4.37 13.54
CA VAL A 18 4.94 3.48 12.80
C VAL A 18 4.65 2.24 13.64
N ARG A 19 5.68 1.57 14.17
CA ARG A 19 5.49 0.40 15.03
C ARG A 19 4.61 0.73 16.25
N GLN A 20 4.93 1.80 16.99
CA GLN A 20 4.16 2.21 18.17
C GLN A 20 2.69 2.49 17.83
N VAL A 21 2.44 3.16 16.71
CA VAL A 21 1.09 3.48 16.23
C VAL A 21 0.34 2.22 15.86
N LEU A 22 0.95 1.31 15.09
CA LEU A 22 0.33 0.06 14.68
C LEU A 22 0.05 -0.86 15.88
N GLU A 23 0.89 -0.82 16.93
CA GLU A 23 0.68 -1.58 18.17
C GLU A 23 -0.56 -1.13 18.97
N THR A 24 -1.12 0.06 18.69
CA THR A 24 -2.40 0.50 19.26
C THR A 24 -3.60 -0.22 18.64
N ASN A 25 -3.47 -0.73 17.41
CA ASN A 25 -4.50 -1.52 16.74
C ASN A 25 -4.35 -3.00 17.11
N LYS A 26 -5.12 -3.45 18.11
CA LYS A 26 -5.06 -4.84 18.60
C LYS A 26 -5.52 -5.87 17.59
N THR A 27 -6.42 -5.50 16.69
CA THR A 27 -6.85 -6.38 15.59
C THR A 27 -5.70 -6.60 14.60
N LEU A 28 -5.01 -5.53 14.20
CA LEU A 28 -3.83 -5.59 13.34
C LEU A 28 -2.73 -6.47 13.96
N LEU A 29 -2.43 -6.30 15.25
CA LEU A 29 -1.46 -7.14 15.94
C LEU A 29 -1.86 -8.62 15.98
N LYS A 30 -3.15 -8.90 16.17
CA LYS A 30 -3.68 -10.27 16.13
C LYS A 30 -3.50 -10.88 14.74
N VAL A 31 -3.79 -10.12 13.67
CA VAL A 31 -3.56 -10.56 12.29
C VAL A 31 -2.08 -10.86 12.04
N LEU A 32 -1.17 -9.95 12.42
CA LEU A 32 0.28 -10.16 12.28
C LEU A 32 0.75 -11.44 13.00
N SER A 33 0.32 -11.62 14.25
CA SER A 33 0.71 -12.80 15.04
C SER A 33 0.21 -14.09 14.39
N LEU A 34 -1.04 -14.14 13.95
CA LEU A 34 -1.62 -15.32 13.30
C LEU A 34 -0.99 -15.56 11.92
N ALA A 35 -0.70 -14.52 11.13
CA ALA A 35 -0.10 -14.65 9.81
C ALA A 35 1.25 -15.39 9.84
N THR A 36 2.03 -15.26 10.92
CA THR A 36 3.28 -16.02 11.10
C THR A 36 3.08 -17.53 11.02
N THR A 37 1.91 -18.05 11.42
CA THR A 37 1.64 -19.50 11.45
C THR A 37 1.20 -20.06 10.09
N LEU A 38 0.95 -19.20 9.10
CA LEU A 38 0.62 -19.66 7.74
C LEU A 38 1.85 -20.14 6.98
N ASN A 39 3.05 -19.71 7.39
CA ASN A 39 4.34 -19.98 6.73
C ASN A 39 4.33 -19.60 5.24
N LEU A 40 3.70 -18.48 4.91
CA LEU A 40 3.70 -17.97 3.53
C LEU A 40 5.08 -17.39 3.17
N PRO A 41 5.55 -17.57 1.93
CA PRO A 41 6.77 -16.91 1.49
C PRO A 41 6.57 -15.40 1.36
N ASN A 42 7.53 -14.63 1.88
CA ASN A 42 7.64 -13.18 1.68
C ASN A 42 6.35 -12.36 1.94
N TRP A 43 5.51 -12.76 2.90
CA TRP A 43 4.21 -12.12 3.13
C TRP A 43 4.31 -10.72 3.76
N TYR A 44 3.27 -9.91 3.56
CA TYR A 44 3.03 -8.65 4.26
C TYR A 44 1.56 -8.50 4.62
N LEU A 45 1.28 -7.99 5.82
CA LEU A 45 0.03 -7.30 6.08
C LEU A 45 0.18 -5.88 5.53
N ALA A 46 -0.62 -5.52 4.54
CA ALA A 46 -0.38 -4.33 3.74
C ALA A 46 -1.64 -3.45 3.63
N GLY A 47 -1.46 -2.28 3.02
CA GLY A 47 -2.58 -1.55 2.45
C GLY A 47 -3.35 -0.72 3.45
N GLY A 48 -4.67 -0.72 3.26
CA GLY A 48 -5.58 0.22 3.92
C GLY A 48 -5.52 0.12 5.43
N ALA A 49 -5.49 -1.09 6.00
CA ALA A 49 -5.44 -1.27 7.45
C ALA A 49 -4.22 -0.63 8.09
N VAL A 50 -3.06 -0.68 7.42
CA VAL A 50 -1.81 -0.10 7.91
C VAL A 50 -1.87 1.43 7.84
N SER A 51 -2.19 1.99 6.67
CA SER A 51 -2.21 3.44 6.48
C SER A 51 -3.32 4.14 7.25
N GLN A 52 -4.51 3.53 7.31
CA GLN A 52 -5.64 4.08 8.06
C GLN A 52 -5.40 4.02 9.57
N THR A 53 -4.67 3.02 10.09
CA THR A 53 -4.24 3.03 11.51
C THR A 53 -3.33 4.23 11.79
N ILE A 54 -2.43 4.57 10.87
CA ILE A 54 -1.58 5.77 10.97
C ILE A 54 -2.42 7.05 10.92
N TRP A 55 -3.37 7.15 10.00
CA TRP A 55 -4.27 8.30 9.90
C TRP A 55 -5.15 8.46 11.14
N ASN A 56 -5.64 7.35 11.71
CA ASN A 56 -6.39 7.37 12.95
C ASN A 56 -5.56 7.94 14.09
N HIS A 57 -4.28 7.58 14.19
CA HIS A 57 -3.38 8.20 15.17
C HIS A 57 -3.21 9.70 14.94
N VAL A 58 -2.94 10.13 13.70
CA VAL A 58 -2.77 11.57 13.37
C VAL A 58 -4.05 12.36 13.66
N SER A 59 -5.23 11.79 13.38
CA SER A 59 -6.53 12.42 13.61
C SER A 59 -7.09 12.19 15.03
N SER A 60 -6.33 11.56 15.94
CA SER A 60 -6.80 11.22 17.29
C SER A 60 -8.11 10.43 17.33
N LEU A 61 -8.31 9.54 16.36
CA LEU A 61 -9.45 8.62 16.25
C LEU A 61 -9.11 7.24 16.83
N PRO A 62 -10.11 6.42 17.19
CA PRO A 62 -9.86 5.02 17.56
C PRO A 62 -9.06 4.28 16.48
N PRO A 63 -8.08 3.42 16.83
CA PRO A 63 -7.14 2.82 15.88
C PRO A 63 -7.77 2.03 14.73
N THR A 64 -8.99 1.50 14.93
CA THR A 64 -9.72 0.69 13.94
C THR A 64 -10.75 1.48 13.12
N THR A 65 -10.83 2.80 13.30
CA THR A 65 -11.83 3.63 12.60
C THR A 65 -11.63 3.54 11.09
N GLY A 66 -12.73 3.30 10.35
CA GLY A 66 -12.73 3.30 8.89
C GLY A 66 -12.16 2.05 8.21
N ILE A 67 -11.46 1.18 8.97
CA ILE A 67 -10.86 -0.08 8.49
C ILE A 67 -11.97 -1.11 8.28
N THR A 68 -12.08 -1.62 7.05
CA THR A 68 -13.06 -2.65 6.66
C THR A 68 -12.50 -4.05 6.63
N ASP A 69 -11.22 -4.16 6.33
CA ASP A 69 -10.53 -5.35 5.86
C ASP A 69 -9.03 -5.25 6.19
N TYR A 70 -8.35 -6.40 6.18
CA TYR A 70 -6.91 -6.53 6.40
C TYR A 70 -6.30 -7.32 5.24
N ASP A 71 -5.52 -6.65 4.39
CA ASP A 71 -4.90 -7.28 3.22
C ASP A 71 -3.63 -8.06 3.60
N LEU A 72 -3.68 -9.39 3.56
CA LEU A 72 -2.51 -10.26 3.72
C LEU A 72 -2.03 -10.73 2.34
N VAL A 73 -0.94 -10.15 1.87
CA VAL A 73 -0.39 -10.44 0.55
C VAL A 73 0.89 -11.25 0.65
N TYR A 74 1.12 -12.15 -0.32
CA TYR A 74 2.33 -12.96 -0.41
C TYR A 74 2.67 -13.20 -1.88
N HIS A 75 3.84 -13.78 -2.18
CA HIS A 75 4.22 -14.15 -3.54
C HIS A 75 4.75 -15.58 -3.55
N ASP A 76 4.07 -16.43 -4.31
CA ASP A 76 4.47 -17.81 -4.56
C ASP A 76 4.14 -18.14 -6.01
N ASP A 77 5.18 -18.31 -6.84
CA ASP A 77 5.06 -18.62 -8.26
C ASP A 77 5.27 -20.11 -8.57
N SER A 78 5.42 -20.95 -7.55
CA SER A 78 5.60 -22.40 -7.71
C SER A 78 4.36 -23.11 -8.26
N ASP A 79 3.17 -22.57 -7.94
CA ASP A 79 1.89 -23.03 -8.45
C ASP A 79 0.93 -21.85 -8.66
N LEU A 80 0.75 -21.49 -9.94
CA LEU A 80 -0.17 -20.45 -10.39
C LEU A 80 -1.57 -21.00 -10.73
N SER A 81 -2.05 -22.03 -10.04
CA SER A 81 -3.45 -22.45 -10.06
C SER A 81 -4.29 -21.66 -9.05
N TYR A 82 -5.61 -21.53 -9.29
CA TYR A 82 -6.48 -20.92 -8.29
C TYR A 82 -6.62 -21.81 -7.06
N GLU A 83 -6.56 -23.13 -7.26
CA GLU A 83 -6.66 -24.16 -6.25
C GLU A 83 -5.56 -24.03 -5.18
N ALA A 84 -4.33 -23.68 -5.59
CA ALA A 84 -3.22 -23.42 -4.67
C ALA A 84 -3.48 -22.18 -3.80
N GLU A 85 -3.93 -21.07 -4.39
CA GLU A 85 -4.29 -19.86 -3.64
C GLU A 85 -5.53 -20.08 -2.74
N ASP A 86 -6.55 -20.79 -3.24
CA ASP A 86 -7.76 -21.11 -2.50
C ASP A 86 -7.49 -22.01 -1.28
N ALA A 87 -6.52 -22.94 -1.39
CA ALA A 87 -6.08 -23.71 -0.23
C ALA A 87 -5.52 -22.82 0.89
N VAL A 88 -4.78 -21.77 0.54
CA VAL A 88 -4.29 -20.77 1.51
C VAL A 88 -5.45 -19.92 2.04
N ILE A 89 -6.36 -19.46 1.18
CA ILE A 89 -7.54 -18.68 1.58
C ILE A 89 -8.40 -19.46 2.58
N ARG A 90 -8.64 -20.76 2.35
CA ARG A 90 -9.39 -21.62 3.27
C ARG A 90 -8.72 -21.76 4.63
N ARG A 91 -7.42 -22.06 4.67
CA ARG A 91 -6.64 -22.10 5.91
C ARG A 91 -6.70 -20.76 6.65
N GLY A 92 -6.59 -19.66 5.92
CA GLY A 92 -6.71 -18.31 6.44
C GLY A 92 -8.07 -18.02 7.05
N ARG A 93 -9.17 -18.42 6.40
CA ARG A 93 -10.53 -18.21 6.90
C ARG A 93 -10.73 -18.82 8.27
N GLU A 94 -10.24 -20.04 8.48
CA GLU A 94 -10.31 -20.71 9.79
C GLU A 94 -9.46 -19.97 10.83
N LEU A 95 -8.23 -19.63 10.45
CA LEU A 95 -7.27 -18.96 11.33
C LEU A 95 -7.74 -17.57 11.77
N PHE A 96 -8.37 -16.82 10.87
CA PHE A 96 -8.79 -15.43 11.07
C PHE A 96 -10.29 -15.27 11.38
N ALA A 97 -11.01 -16.35 11.69
CA ALA A 97 -12.47 -16.33 11.91
C ALA A 97 -12.96 -15.32 12.98
N GLY A 98 -12.08 -14.92 13.90
CA GLY A 98 -12.37 -13.93 14.95
C GLY A 98 -11.88 -12.51 14.65
N ILE A 99 -11.58 -12.17 13.39
CA ILE A 99 -11.23 -10.81 12.94
C ILE A 99 -12.52 -10.10 12.48
N PRO A 100 -12.83 -8.88 12.96
CA PRO A 100 -14.06 -8.16 12.62
C PRO A 100 -14.06 -7.61 11.19
N GLY A 101 -15.22 -7.10 10.76
CA GLY A 101 -15.40 -6.49 9.43
C GLY A 101 -15.49 -7.55 8.34
N GLU A 102 -14.85 -7.29 7.21
CA GLU A 102 -14.71 -8.24 6.10
C GLU A 102 -13.58 -9.27 6.37
N GLY A 103 -12.85 -9.13 7.48
CA GLY A 103 -11.84 -10.08 7.92
C GLY A 103 -10.48 -9.83 7.26
N VAL A 104 -9.77 -10.91 6.95
CA VAL A 104 -8.46 -10.89 6.29
C VAL A 104 -8.61 -11.34 4.84
N GLU A 105 -8.24 -10.47 3.90
CA GLU A 105 -8.17 -10.82 2.48
C GLU A 105 -6.78 -11.36 2.16
N ILE A 106 -6.70 -12.64 1.78
CA ILE A 106 -5.43 -13.25 1.39
C ILE A 106 -5.29 -13.21 -0.13
N ARG A 107 -4.14 -12.76 -0.62
CA ARG A 107 -3.86 -12.68 -2.05
C ARG A 107 -2.43 -13.08 -2.41
N ASN A 108 -2.30 -14.01 -3.37
CA ASN A 108 -1.03 -14.31 -4.00
C ASN A 108 -0.74 -13.30 -5.11
N GLN A 109 0.26 -12.44 -4.91
CA GLN A 109 0.67 -11.42 -5.86
C GLN A 109 1.21 -12.01 -7.16
N ALA A 110 1.74 -13.24 -7.14
CA ALA A 110 2.20 -13.94 -8.35
C ALA A 110 1.04 -14.23 -9.32
N ARG A 111 -0.21 -14.33 -8.84
CA ARG A 111 -1.40 -14.64 -9.66
C ARG A 111 -2.17 -13.44 -10.18
N VAL A 112 -1.89 -12.23 -9.68
CA VAL A 112 -2.74 -11.05 -9.93
C VAL A 112 -2.91 -10.78 -11.43
N HIS A 113 -1.81 -10.86 -12.18
CA HIS A 113 -1.80 -10.64 -13.64
C HIS A 113 -2.74 -11.58 -14.43
N LEU A 114 -3.13 -12.73 -13.87
CA LEU A 114 -3.98 -13.72 -14.54
C LEU A 114 -5.47 -13.32 -14.58
N TRP A 115 -5.92 -12.46 -13.67
CA TRP A 115 -7.33 -12.09 -13.53
C TRP A 115 -7.58 -10.58 -13.44
N TYR A 116 -6.54 -9.77 -13.21
CA TYR A 116 -6.71 -8.35 -12.97
C TYR A 116 -7.29 -7.60 -14.17
N GLU A 117 -6.80 -7.91 -15.39
CA GLU A 117 -7.28 -7.25 -16.60
C GLU A 117 -8.75 -7.56 -16.89
N GLU A 118 -9.18 -8.81 -16.71
CA GLU A 118 -10.59 -9.20 -16.85
C GLU A 118 -11.47 -8.45 -15.84
N LYS A 119 -11.00 -8.28 -14.60
CA LYS A 119 -11.76 -7.65 -13.52
C LYS A 119 -11.81 -6.12 -13.63
N PHE A 120 -10.73 -5.47 -14.08
CA PHE A 120 -10.56 -4.03 -14.00
C PHE A 120 -10.36 -3.33 -15.35
N GLY A 121 -10.22 -4.07 -16.45
CA GLY A 121 -10.08 -3.52 -17.80
C GLY A 121 -8.73 -2.84 -18.08
N ALA A 122 -7.71 -3.10 -17.26
CA ALA A 122 -6.37 -2.56 -17.42
C ALA A 122 -5.32 -3.67 -17.27
N PRO A 123 -4.25 -3.69 -18.10
CA PRO A 123 -3.22 -4.71 -18.02
C PRO A 123 -2.47 -4.62 -16.69
N CYS A 124 -2.13 -5.78 -16.13
CA CYS A 124 -1.28 -5.90 -14.95
C CYS A 124 -0.10 -6.82 -15.30
N PRO A 125 1.15 -6.34 -15.20
CA PRO A 125 2.30 -7.20 -15.43
C PRO A 125 2.40 -8.26 -14.33
N ALA A 126 3.02 -9.41 -14.67
CA ALA A 126 3.38 -10.40 -13.67
C ALA A 126 4.30 -9.76 -12.62
N HIS A 127 3.97 -9.93 -11.34
CA HIS A 127 4.80 -9.43 -10.26
C HIS A 127 5.92 -10.43 -9.95
N GLU A 128 7.14 -9.93 -9.78
CA GLU A 128 8.33 -10.74 -9.44
C GLU A 128 8.49 -10.96 -7.93
N SER A 129 7.73 -10.22 -7.11
CA SER A 129 7.78 -10.30 -5.65
C SER A 129 6.49 -9.76 -5.02
N THR A 130 6.39 -9.88 -3.70
CA THR A 130 5.27 -9.28 -2.94
C THR A 130 5.38 -7.76 -2.94
N GLU A 131 6.60 -7.23 -2.83
CA GLU A 131 6.92 -5.81 -2.96
C GLU A 131 6.48 -5.25 -4.32
N ALA A 132 6.80 -5.94 -5.41
CA ALA A 132 6.37 -5.55 -6.75
C ALA A 132 4.83 -5.52 -6.87
N GLY A 133 4.12 -6.41 -6.18
CA GLY A 133 2.65 -6.36 -6.09
C GLY A 133 2.13 -5.17 -5.27
N ILE A 134 2.83 -4.76 -4.22
CA ILE A 134 2.48 -3.57 -3.43
C ILE A 134 2.71 -2.28 -4.25
N ASP A 135 3.77 -2.24 -5.07
CA ASP A 135 4.10 -1.12 -5.95
C ASP A 135 3.01 -0.81 -7.00
N THR A 136 2.19 -1.80 -7.37
CA THR A 136 1.13 -1.63 -8.38
C THR A 136 -0.20 -1.16 -7.82
N TRP A 137 -0.30 -0.94 -6.51
CA TRP A 137 -1.55 -0.50 -5.90
C TRP A 137 -1.96 0.92 -6.33
N ILE A 138 -3.27 1.12 -6.45
CA ILE A 138 -3.87 2.31 -7.08
C ILE A 138 -3.65 3.63 -6.32
N THR A 139 -3.16 3.58 -5.08
CA THR A 139 -2.85 4.76 -4.25
C THR A 139 -1.52 4.62 -3.55
N THR A 140 -0.74 5.71 -3.47
CA THR A 140 0.52 5.74 -2.70
C THR A 140 0.30 5.43 -1.22
N SER A 141 -0.85 5.80 -0.67
CA SER A 141 -1.25 5.49 0.71
C SER A 141 -1.60 4.01 0.94
N ALA A 142 -1.73 3.21 -0.12
CA ALA A 142 -1.82 1.78 0.03
C ALA A 142 -0.43 1.14 -0.03
N MET A 143 0.57 1.76 -0.67
CA MET A 143 1.92 1.21 -0.88
C MET A 143 2.75 1.14 0.41
N ILE A 144 2.29 0.30 1.34
CA ILE A 144 2.93 0.01 2.60
C ILE A 144 2.60 -1.43 3.00
N GLY A 145 3.62 -2.15 3.45
CA GLY A 145 3.50 -3.50 4.01
C GLY A 145 4.27 -3.59 5.32
N VAL A 146 3.72 -4.32 6.29
CA VAL A 146 4.41 -4.68 7.51
C VAL A 146 4.34 -6.18 7.74
N ARG A 147 5.41 -6.75 8.29
CA ARG A 147 5.44 -8.14 8.74
C ARG A 147 6.32 -8.29 9.96
N VAL A 148 6.16 -9.42 10.64
CA VAL A 148 6.98 -9.80 11.79
C VAL A 148 7.80 -11.02 11.40
N GLU A 149 9.11 -10.93 11.57
CA GLU A 149 10.05 -12.01 11.33
C GLU A 149 10.07 -13.00 12.51
N ALA A 150 10.72 -14.16 12.33
CA ALA A 150 10.76 -15.22 13.34
C ALA A 150 11.42 -14.80 14.67
N ASP A 151 12.32 -13.81 14.63
CA ASP A 151 12.97 -13.22 15.81
C ASP A 151 12.15 -12.10 16.47
N GLY A 152 10.94 -11.83 15.95
CA GLY A 152 10.07 -10.76 16.41
C GLY A 152 10.41 -9.38 15.83
N ALA A 153 11.41 -9.27 14.96
CA ALA A 153 11.73 -8.02 14.28
C ALA A 153 10.61 -7.62 13.32
N TRP A 154 10.28 -6.34 13.31
CA TRP A 154 9.34 -5.79 12.32
C TRP A 154 10.09 -5.45 11.05
N ARG A 155 9.53 -5.83 9.91
CA ARG A 155 9.90 -5.27 8.61
C ARG A 155 8.80 -4.39 8.08
N VAL A 156 9.22 -3.25 7.53
CA VAL A 156 8.34 -2.26 6.92
C VAL A 156 8.81 -2.06 5.49
N TYR A 157 7.92 -2.30 4.55
CA TYR A 157 8.08 -1.95 3.15
C TYR A 157 7.26 -0.71 2.86
N ALA A 158 7.91 0.38 2.45
CA ALA A 158 7.27 1.66 2.16
C ALA A 158 8.04 2.37 1.02
N PRO A 159 7.86 1.96 -0.25
CA PRO A 159 8.65 2.40 -1.40
C PRO A 159 8.56 3.92 -1.66
N ARG A 160 7.52 4.56 -1.14
CA ARG A 160 7.28 6.01 -1.23
C ARG A 160 7.70 6.77 0.04
N GLY A 161 8.34 6.10 1.00
CA GLY A 161 8.68 6.64 2.31
C GLY A 161 7.47 6.79 3.24
N LEU A 162 7.69 7.23 4.48
CA LEU A 162 6.66 7.29 5.52
C LEU A 162 6.01 8.68 5.69
N SER A 163 6.64 9.73 5.14
CA SER A 163 6.21 11.11 5.34
C SER A 163 4.78 11.40 4.88
N GLU A 164 4.33 10.82 3.77
CA GLU A 164 2.98 11.09 3.25
C GLU A 164 1.88 10.45 4.11
N PHE A 165 2.16 9.31 4.76
CA PHE A 165 1.23 8.69 5.70
C PHE A 165 0.96 9.60 6.89
N PHE A 166 2.00 10.18 7.49
CA PHE A 166 1.87 11.11 8.61
C PHE A 166 1.40 12.52 8.18
N SER A 167 1.63 12.90 6.92
CA SER A 167 1.09 14.16 6.36
C SER A 167 -0.37 14.04 5.89
N MET A 168 -0.94 12.83 5.96
CA MET A 168 -2.26 12.48 5.46
C MET A 168 -2.43 12.87 3.98
N ILE A 169 -1.43 12.57 3.15
CA ILE A 169 -1.47 12.82 1.70
C ILE A 169 -1.74 11.51 0.98
N VAL A 170 -2.70 11.54 0.06
CA VAL A 170 -3.05 10.42 -0.82
C VAL A 170 -2.79 10.86 -2.26
N ARG A 171 -2.00 10.07 -2.99
CA ARG A 171 -1.80 10.27 -4.43
C ARG A 171 -2.28 9.05 -5.21
N PRO A 172 -2.77 9.26 -6.44
CA PRO A 172 -3.03 8.15 -7.33
C PRO A 172 -1.71 7.51 -7.79
N ASN A 173 -1.77 6.22 -8.08
CA ASN A 173 -0.77 5.55 -8.90
C ASN A 173 -1.29 5.51 -10.35
N SER A 174 -0.93 6.51 -11.14
CA SER A 174 -1.41 6.65 -12.52
C SER A 174 -0.85 5.58 -13.48
N THR A 175 0.19 4.85 -13.07
CA THR A 175 0.85 3.85 -13.91
C THR A 175 0.02 2.57 -14.04
N VAL A 176 -0.75 2.22 -13.01
CA VAL A 176 -1.54 0.96 -12.98
C VAL A 176 -3.01 1.18 -12.58
N GLY A 177 -3.32 2.28 -11.89
CA GLY A 177 -4.66 2.51 -11.37
C GLY A 177 -5.67 2.97 -12.42
N VAL A 178 -6.95 2.77 -12.09
CA VAL A 178 -8.09 3.35 -12.81
C VAL A 178 -8.56 4.59 -12.05
N GLN A 179 -8.67 5.74 -12.72
CA GLN A 179 -9.04 7.02 -12.11
C GLN A 179 -10.33 6.93 -11.29
N GLU A 180 -11.37 6.30 -11.84
CA GLU A 180 -12.66 6.17 -11.15
C GLU A 180 -12.54 5.38 -9.83
N ALA A 181 -11.77 4.30 -9.83
CA ALA A 181 -11.54 3.48 -8.63
C ALA A 181 -10.79 4.27 -7.55
N TYR A 182 -9.79 5.06 -7.96
CA TYR A 182 -9.08 5.98 -7.08
C TYR A 182 -10.02 7.01 -6.44
N GLU A 183 -10.77 7.74 -7.27
CA GLU A 183 -11.67 8.80 -6.80
C GLU A 183 -12.80 8.27 -5.91
N LYS A 184 -13.29 7.05 -6.18
CA LYS A 184 -14.28 6.38 -5.33
C LYS A 184 -13.72 6.10 -3.93
N LYS A 185 -12.50 5.54 -3.84
CA LYS A 185 -11.83 5.31 -2.53
C LYS A 185 -11.56 6.64 -1.81
N ALA A 186 -11.01 7.61 -2.51
CA ALA A 186 -10.69 8.93 -1.96
C ALA A 186 -11.94 9.62 -1.38
N ARG A 187 -13.08 9.60 -2.09
CA ARG A 187 -14.36 10.15 -1.60
C ARG A 187 -14.85 9.51 -0.32
N ARG A 188 -14.71 8.18 -0.18
CA ARG A 188 -15.02 7.48 1.08
C ARG A 188 -14.12 7.98 2.21
N TRP A 189 -12.82 8.09 1.97
CA TRP A 189 -11.84 8.44 3.00
C TRP A 189 -11.99 9.88 3.52
N ILE A 190 -12.20 10.88 2.67
CA ILE A 190 -12.42 12.27 3.12
C ILE A 190 -13.69 12.45 3.95
N GLY A 191 -14.65 11.51 3.86
CA GLY A 191 -15.81 11.45 4.74
C GLY A 191 -15.43 11.20 6.20
N ILE A 192 -14.38 10.40 6.42
CA ILE A 192 -13.90 9.92 7.73
C ILE A 192 -12.80 10.83 8.27
N TRP A 193 -11.75 11.08 7.49
CA TRP A 193 -10.57 11.84 7.90
C TRP A 193 -10.60 13.26 7.31
N LYS A 194 -10.89 14.27 8.14
CA LYS A 194 -11.09 15.65 7.69
C LYS A 194 -9.83 16.34 7.18
N ASP A 195 -8.67 15.97 7.69
CA ASP A 195 -7.37 16.55 7.30
C ASP A 195 -6.70 15.81 6.13
N LEU A 196 -7.37 14.80 5.55
CA LEU A 196 -6.84 14.02 4.44
C LEU A 196 -6.76 14.86 3.17
N LYS A 197 -5.57 14.96 2.59
CA LYS A 197 -5.26 15.68 1.35
C LYS A 197 -5.23 14.70 0.20
N VAL A 198 -6.30 14.70 -0.59
CA VAL A 198 -6.40 13.89 -1.81
C VAL A 198 -5.85 14.69 -2.97
N MET A 199 -4.83 14.15 -3.62
CA MET A 199 -4.23 14.76 -4.80
C MET A 199 -5.01 14.36 -6.06
N PRO A 200 -5.13 15.23 -7.06
CA PRO A 200 -5.88 14.92 -8.28
C PRO A 200 -5.21 13.79 -9.06
N TRP A 201 -5.97 13.16 -9.95
CA TRP A 201 -5.41 12.26 -10.95
C TRP A 201 -4.45 13.03 -11.87
N THR A 202 -3.22 12.54 -11.98
CA THR A 202 -2.21 13.07 -12.90
C THR A 202 -2.00 12.07 -14.03
N GLU A 203 -1.88 12.55 -15.26
CA GLU A 203 -1.39 11.71 -16.36
C GLU A 203 0.03 11.21 -16.04
N ASN A 204 0.38 10.02 -16.53
CA ASN A 204 1.65 9.37 -16.22
C ASN A 204 2.85 10.31 -16.37
N GLU A 205 3.51 10.59 -15.26
CA GLU A 205 4.76 11.35 -15.24
C GLU A 205 5.86 10.44 -15.81
N THR A 206 6.23 10.64 -17.08
CA THR A 206 7.42 10.01 -17.63
C THR A 206 8.65 10.62 -16.97
N PRO A 207 9.52 9.82 -16.32
CA PRO A 207 10.75 10.33 -15.73
C PRO A 207 11.59 11.07 -16.78
N VAL A 208 12.04 12.27 -16.44
CA VAL A 208 12.90 13.05 -17.32
C VAL A 208 14.30 12.47 -17.29
N ARG A 209 14.79 11.98 -18.43
CA ARG A 209 16.20 11.63 -18.63
C ARG A 209 16.91 12.78 -19.33
N PHE A 210 17.83 13.43 -18.63
CA PHE A 210 18.50 14.63 -19.15
C PHE A 210 19.31 14.35 -20.42
N ASP A 211 19.89 13.17 -20.57
CA ASP A 211 20.62 12.78 -21.78
C ASP A 211 19.70 12.70 -23.01
N GLU A 212 18.48 12.16 -22.84
CA GLU A 212 17.46 12.12 -23.89
C GLU A 212 16.91 13.52 -24.22
N VAL A 213 16.85 14.41 -23.23
CA VAL A 213 16.47 15.82 -23.44
C VAL A 213 17.53 16.56 -24.25
N GLU A 214 18.82 16.31 -23.99
CA GLU A 214 19.91 16.91 -24.77
C GLU A 214 19.98 16.37 -26.20
N GLU A 215 19.76 15.06 -26.40
CA GLU A 215 19.67 14.49 -27.74
C GLU A 215 18.47 15.03 -28.54
N LYS A 216 17.29 15.15 -27.91
CA LYS A 216 16.10 15.75 -28.54
C LYS A 216 16.33 17.21 -28.91
N LYS A 217 17.02 17.98 -28.04
CA LYS A 217 17.45 19.35 -28.37
C LYS A 217 18.42 19.38 -29.55
N LYS A 218 19.40 18.48 -29.61
CA LYS A 218 20.35 18.37 -30.74
C LYS A 218 19.64 17.98 -32.05
N LYS A 219 18.56 17.20 -31.97
CA LYS A 219 17.72 16.78 -33.11
C LYS A 219 16.63 17.78 -33.50
N GLY A 220 16.50 18.91 -32.79
CA GLY A 220 15.49 19.94 -33.07
C GLY A 220 14.06 19.55 -32.69
N GLU A 221 13.88 18.51 -31.87
CA GLU A 221 12.57 18.05 -31.42
C GLU A 221 12.03 18.94 -30.28
N LYS A 222 10.71 19.17 -30.26
CA LYS A 222 10.06 19.90 -29.17
C LYS A 222 10.12 19.10 -27.87
N VAL A 223 10.91 19.57 -26.91
CA VAL A 223 10.89 19.07 -25.52
C VAL A 223 9.71 19.74 -24.80
N LYS A 224 8.75 18.97 -24.28
CA LYS A 224 7.70 19.51 -23.38
C LYS A 224 8.38 20.21 -22.21
N ALA A 225 8.02 21.46 -21.95
CA ALA A 225 8.56 22.22 -20.83
C ALA A 225 8.27 21.48 -19.52
N LEU A 226 9.30 21.27 -18.69
CA LEU A 226 9.09 20.89 -17.29
C LEU A 226 8.23 21.99 -16.65
N THR A 227 6.97 21.70 -16.37
CA THR A 227 6.24 22.44 -15.35
C THR A 227 6.94 22.18 -14.03
N ARG A 228 7.72 23.16 -13.57
CA ARG A 228 8.22 23.20 -12.19
C ARG A 228 7.00 23.32 -11.28
N SER A 229 6.59 22.21 -10.67
CA SER A 229 5.79 22.27 -9.45
C SER A 229 6.73 22.69 -8.32
N VAL A 230 6.50 23.90 -7.80
CA VAL A 230 7.23 24.52 -6.68
C VAL A 230 6.92 23.79 -5.37
#